data_AF-X0XP86-F1
#
_entry.id   AF-X0XP86-F1
#
_cell.length_a   1.000
_cell.length_b   1.000
_cell.length_c   1.000
_cell.angle_alpha   90.00
_cell.angle_beta   90.00
_cell.angle_gamma   90.00
#
_symmetry.space_group_name_H-M   'P 1'
#
loop_
_entity.id
_entity.type
_entity.pdbx_description
1 polymer ?
#
loop_
_entity_poly.entity_id
_entity_poly.type
_entity_poly.pdbx_seq_one_letter_code
_entity_poly.pdbx_strand_id
1 'polypeptide(L)'
;GLNSPLDFLDSYNKQRPHVKDFLDEKLIQIGVDFLQEGFKGIDRYDKIKDFTKKIAIVPTSAKTGEGISTLLMVLMGLVQQFLTENLKFSEGPAKGVVLEVKKEKGQGVTMDVLIYDGIINRGDEFIVGGLEKPVKSKVRALLRPKPLDEIRDPRQKFDFEEFVSAASGIKILAPNIDDVVAGSPFRTIGDPSEEEMIYNEILEEVQSIRIKTDKAGVVLKADTLGSLEALENHFTKNGVKICIADVGS
;
A
#
# COMPACT_ATOMS: atom_id res chain seq x y z
N GLY A 1 -8.65 -5.06 -35.77
CA GLY A 1 -7.91 -6.13 -35.10
C GLY A 1 -7.03 -5.48 -34.07
N LEU A 2 -7.35 -5.62 -32.79
CA LEU A 2 -6.52 -5.09 -31.71
C LEU A 2 -5.26 -5.96 -31.65
N ASN A 3 -4.09 -5.34 -31.82
CA ASN A 3 -2.82 -5.98 -31.55
C ASN A 3 -2.86 -6.53 -30.13
N SER A 4 -2.75 -7.86 -30.00
CA SER A 4 -2.50 -8.49 -28.70
C SER A 4 -1.29 -7.81 -28.07
N PRO A 5 -1.29 -7.53 -26.75
CA PRO A 5 -0.10 -7.00 -26.08
C PRO A 5 1.08 -7.90 -26.43
N LEU A 6 2.13 -7.30 -26.98
CA LEU A 6 3.32 -8.01 -27.42
C LEU A 6 4.01 -8.59 -26.18
N ASP A 7 4.12 -9.91 -26.13
CA ASP A 7 4.96 -10.58 -25.15
C ASP A 7 6.42 -10.14 -25.37
N PHE A 8 7.14 -9.98 -24.25
CA PHE A 8 8.53 -9.54 -24.29
C PHE A 8 9.40 -10.48 -25.14
N LEU A 9 9.27 -11.80 -25.02
CA LEU A 9 10.11 -12.74 -25.76
C LEU A 9 9.84 -12.69 -27.26
N ASP A 10 8.59 -12.50 -27.67
CA ASP A 10 8.22 -12.34 -29.07
C ASP A 10 8.83 -11.07 -29.68
N SER A 11 8.80 -9.96 -28.95
CA SER A 11 9.41 -8.70 -29.36
C SER A 11 10.93 -8.81 -29.39
N TYR A 12 11.52 -9.32 -28.31
CA TYR A 12 12.96 -9.52 -28.14
C TYR A 12 13.53 -10.37 -29.26
N ASN A 13 12.91 -11.51 -29.58
CA ASN A 13 13.41 -12.44 -30.58
C ASN A 13 13.46 -11.84 -32.00
N LYS A 14 12.59 -10.87 -32.31
CA LYS A 14 12.55 -10.15 -33.59
C LYS A 14 13.60 -9.04 -33.70
N GLN A 15 14.26 -8.66 -32.61
CA GLN A 15 15.25 -7.59 -32.62
C GLN A 15 16.55 -7.99 -33.31
N ARG A 16 17.25 -7.00 -33.86
CA ARG A 16 18.59 -7.15 -34.43
C ARG A 16 19.58 -7.54 -33.32
N PRO A 17 20.67 -8.29 -33.62
CA PRO A 17 21.63 -8.74 -32.61
C PRO A 17 22.16 -7.63 -31.70
N HIS A 18 22.61 -6.50 -32.25
CA HIS A 18 23.13 -5.38 -31.45
C HIS A 18 22.10 -4.79 -30.46
N VAL A 19 20.80 -4.88 -30.75
CA VAL A 19 19.75 -4.41 -29.84
C VAL A 19 19.57 -5.39 -28.69
N LYS A 20 19.65 -6.70 -28.98
CA LYS A 20 19.61 -7.76 -27.96
C LYS A 20 20.80 -7.65 -27.02
N ASP A 21 22.01 -7.53 -27.60
CA ASP A 21 23.26 -7.39 -26.84
C ASP A 21 23.21 -6.17 -25.92
N PHE A 22 22.75 -5.03 -26.42
CA PHE A 22 22.58 -3.82 -25.63
C PHE A 22 21.60 -4.01 -24.47
N LEU A 23 20.43 -4.62 -24.71
CA LEU A 23 19.45 -4.86 -23.66
C LEU A 23 19.99 -5.83 -22.60
N ASP A 24 20.61 -6.93 -23.03
CA ASP A 24 21.17 -7.93 -22.13
C ASP A 24 22.31 -7.35 -21.27
N GLU A 25 23.15 -6.48 -21.83
CA GLU A 25 24.16 -5.73 -21.08
C GLU A 25 23.51 -4.88 -19.97
N LYS A 26 22.43 -4.16 -20.27
CA LYS A 26 21.70 -3.38 -19.25
C LYS A 26 21.04 -4.25 -18.20
N LEU A 27 20.49 -5.40 -18.57
CA LEU A 27 19.90 -6.35 -17.61
C LEU A 27 20.96 -6.95 -16.69
N ILE A 28 22.15 -7.26 -17.22
CA ILE A 28 23.30 -7.71 -16.41
C ILE A 28 23.73 -6.61 -15.44
N GLN A 29 23.83 -5.36 -15.91
CA GLN A 29 24.20 -4.23 -15.05
C GLN A 29 23.23 -4.06 -13.88
N ILE A 30 21.92 -4.16 -14.12
CA ILE A 30 20.92 -4.15 -13.03
C ILE A 30 21.23 -5.25 -12.01
N GLY A 31 21.53 -6.47 -12.45
CA GLY A 31 21.91 -7.56 -11.56
C GLY A 31 23.17 -7.25 -10.72
N VAL A 32 24.16 -6.57 -11.31
CA VAL A 32 25.38 -6.13 -10.61
C VAL A 32 25.06 -5.05 -9.57
N ASP A 33 24.26 -4.06 -9.93
CA ASP A 33 23.92 -2.94 -9.04
C ASP A 33 23.21 -3.45 -7.78
N PHE A 34 22.22 -4.33 -7.95
CA PHE A 34 21.54 -4.94 -6.82
C PHE A 34 22.43 -5.89 -6.01
N LEU A 35 23.42 -6.54 -6.64
CA LEU A 35 24.40 -7.35 -5.91
C LEU A 35 25.27 -6.50 -4.98
N GLN A 36 25.61 -5.27 -5.39
CA GLN A 36 26.32 -4.30 -4.55
C GLN A 36 25.46 -3.90 -3.34
N GLU A 37 24.15 -3.81 -3.51
CA GLU A 37 23.17 -3.59 -2.42
C GLU A 37 22.87 -4.85 -1.60
N GLY A 38 23.57 -5.97 -1.86
CA GLY A 38 23.47 -7.21 -1.09
C GLY A 38 22.38 -8.19 -1.54
N PHE A 39 21.63 -7.88 -2.59
CA PHE A 39 20.64 -8.79 -3.17
C PHE A 39 21.31 -9.83 -4.06
N LYS A 40 20.98 -11.11 -3.87
CA LYS A 40 21.57 -12.22 -4.64
C LYS A 40 20.52 -12.88 -5.52
N GLY A 41 20.99 -13.53 -6.59
CA GLY A 41 20.15 -14.37 -7.43
C GLY A 41 19.21 -13.59 -8.35
N ILE A 42 19.64 -12.47 -8.90
CA ILE A 42 18.81 -11.66 -9.80
C ILE A 42 18.98 -12.17 -11.23
N ASP A 43 17.86 -12.41 -11.91
CA ASP A 43 17.88 -12.92 -13.28
C ASP A 43 16.60 -12.56 -14.02
N ARG A 44 16.62 -12.67 -15.35
CA ARG A 44 15.41 -12.47 -16.16
C ARG A 44 14.40 -13.60 -15.88
N TYR A 45 13.12 -13.27 -15.78
CA TYR A 45 12.07 -14.19 -15.34
C TYR A 45 12.07 -15.55 -16.07
N ASP A 46 12.35 -15.58 -17.37
CA ASP A 46 12.41 -16.78 -18.22
C ASP A 46 13.64 -17.67 -17.97
N LYS A 47 14.68 -17.15 -17.30
CA LYS A 47 15.90 -17.88 -16.94
C LYS A 47 15.83 -18.46 -15.52
N ILE A 48 14.79 -18.13 -14.75
CA ILE A 48 14.63 -18.59 -13.37
C ILE A 48 13.93 -19.95 -13.36
N LYS A 49 14.62 -20.95 -12.78
CA LYS A 49 14.05 -22.29 -12.52
C LYS A 49 13.40 -22.40 -11.15
N ASP A 50 13.89 -21.63 -10.19
CA ASP A 50 13.47 -21.65 -8.79
C ASP A 50 13.30 -20.22 -8.29
N PHE A 51 12.05 -19.77 -8.27
CA PHE A 51 11.67 -18.42 -7.84
C PHE A 51 11.79 -18.21 -6.32
N THR A 52 12.05 -19.25 -5.52
CA THR A 52 12.30 -19.08 -4.07
C THR A 52 13.70 -18.55 -3.77
N LYS A 53 14.63 -18.69 -4.72
CA LYS A 53 16.06 -18.35 -4.56
C LYS A 53 16.49 -17.15 -5.37
N LYS A 54 15.62 -16.65 -6.24
CA LYS A 54 15.96 -15.64 -7.25
C LYS A 54 14.90 -14.56 -7.34
N ILE A 55 15.35 -13.32 -7.57
CA ILE A 55 14.48 -12.18 -7.86
C ILE A 55 14.35 -12.05 -9.38
N ALA A 56 13.11 -11.96 -9.86
CA ALA A 56 12.79 -11.91 -11.27
C ALA A 56 12.83 -10.48 -11.82
N ILE A 57 13.60 -10.28 -12.90
CA ILE A 57 13.49 -9.10 -13.76
C ILE A 57 12.50 -9.42 -14.88
N VAL A 58 11.44 -8.62 -14.99
CA VAL A 58 10.50 -8.65 -16.12
C VAL A 58 10.66 -7.36 -16.92
N PRO A 59 11.28 -7.41 -18.12
CA PRO A 59 11.39 -6.23 -18.98
C PRO A 59 10.00 -5.80 -19.47
N THR A 60 9.69 -4.51 -19.35
CA THR A 60 8.41 -3.95 -19.77
C THR A 60 8.58 -2.58 -20.42
N SER A 61 7.56 -2.15 -21.16
CA SER A 61 7.45 -0.78 -21.67
C SER A 61 6.06 -0.24 -21.37
N ALA A 62 5.97 0.69 -20.42
CA ALA A 62 4.71 1.36 -20.08
C ALA A 62 4.11 2.14 -21.26
N LYS A 63 4.95 2.59 -22.21
CA LYS A 63 4.51 3.35 -23.40
C LYS A 63 3.86 2.46 -24.46
N THR A 64 4.41 1.27 -24.69
CA THR A 64 3.95 0.37 -25.76
C THR A 64 3.10 -0.79 -25.25
N GLY A 65 3.08 -1.02 -23.93
CA GLY A 65 2.42 -2.15 -23.30
C GLY A 65 3.20 -3.47 -23.40
N GLU A 66 4.40 -3.47 -23.96
CA GLU A 66 5.24 -4.67 -24.08
C GLU A 66 5.58 -5.23 -22.70
N GLY A 67 5.45 -6.55 -22.54
CA GLY A 67 5.79 -7.26 -21.31
C GLY A 67 4.83 -7.04 -20.12
N ILE A 68 3.80 -6.20 -20.26
CA ILE A 68 2.84 -5.95 -19.17
C ILE A 68 2.03 -7.21 -18.84
N SER A 69 1.58 -7.95 -19.85
CA SER A 69 0.92 -9.25 -19.65
C SER A 69 1.83 -10.25 -18.94
N THR A 70 3.10 -10.30 -19.33
CA THR A 70 4.13 -11.13 -18.72
C THR A 70 4.38 -10.76 -17.26
N LEU A 71 4.46 -9.47 -16.95
CA LEU A 71 4.62 -8.95 -15.59
C LEU A 71 3.45 -9.37 -14.70
N LEU A 72 2.22 -9.21 -15.19
CA LEU A 72 1.02 -9.63 -14.47
C LEU A 72 1.00 -11.14 -14.25
N MET A 73 1.37 -11.94 -15.26
CA MET A 73 1.45 -13.39 -15.16
C MET A 73 2.46 -13.84 -14.10
N VAL A 74 3.68 -13.27 -14.11
CA VAL A 74 4.73 -13.59 -13.13
C VAL A 74 4.25 -13.22 -11.72
N LEU A 75 3.66 -12.03 -11.55
CA LEU A 75 3.12 -11.59 -10.27
C LEU A 75 2.01 -12.53 -9.76
N MET A 76 1.04 -12.88 -10.61
CA MET A 76 -0.02 -13.83 -10.25
C MET A 76 0.53 -15.19 -9.85
N GLY A 77 1.52 -15.72 -10.59
CA GLY A 77 2.15 -17.00 -10.28
C GLY A 77 2.86 -17.00 -8.94
N LEU A 78 3.63 -15.95 -8.63
CA LEU A 78 4.31 -15.80 -7.35
C LEU A 78 3.32 -15.66 -6.18
N VAL A 79 2.27 -14.87 -6.37
CA VAL A 79 1.22 -14.68 -5.36
C VAL A 79 0.52 -16.00 -5.04
N GLN A 80 0.08 -16.74 -6.07
CA GLN A 80 -0.58 -18.04 -5.89
C GLN A 80 0.36 -19.08 -5.25
N GLN A 81 1.63 -19.09 -5.63
CA GLN A 81 2.58 -20.08 -5.13
C GLN A 81 2.99 -19.83 -3.66
N PHE A 82 3.15 -18.57 -3.26
CA PHE A 82 3.80 -18.24 -1.99
C PHE A 82 2.92 -17.50 -0.98
N LEU A 83 1.85 -16.83 -1.42
CA LEU A 83 1.07 -15.92 -0.57
C LEU A 83 -0.39 -16.36 -0.37
N THR A 84 -0.80 -17.51 -0.91
CA THR A 84 -2.19 -18.00 -0.82
C THR A 84 -2.70 -18.05 0.63
N GLU A 85 -1.87 -18.47 1.58
CA GLU A 85 -2.23 -18.52 2.99
C GLU A 85 -2.42 -17.12 3.60
N ASN A 86 -1.62 -16.14 3.17
CA ASN A 86 -1.70 -14.74 3.60
C ASN A 86 -2.86 -13.97 2.95
N LEU A 87 -3.49 -14.54 1.91
CA LEU A 87 -4.61 -13.93 1.19
C LEU A 87 -5.98 -14.49 1.60
N LYS A 88 -6.03 -15.34 2.64
CA LYS A 88 -7.28 -15.86 3.16
C LYS A 88 -8.13 -14.73 3.72
N PHE A 89 -9.30 -14.56 3.13
CA PHE A 89 -10.32 -13.64 3.58
C PHE A 89 -11.02 -14.19 4.83
N SER A 90 -11.22 -13.34 5.84
CA SER A 90 -12.04 -13.67 6.99
C SER A 90 -13.34 -12.87 6.97
N GLU A 91 -14.48 -13.56 7.07
CA GLU A 91 -15.77 -12.92 7.33
C GLU A 91 -15.76 -12.37 8.76
N GLY A 92 -15.71 -11.06 8.91
CA GLY A 92 -15.59 -10.40 10.21
C GLY A 92 -15.43 -8.88 10.09
N PRO A 93 -15.18 -8.19 11.22
CA PRO A 93 -14.97 -6.74 11.24
C PRO A 93 -13.80 -6.33 10.34
N ALA A 94 -14.00 -5.25 9.58
CA ALA A 94 -13.01 -4.75 8.65
C ALA A 94 -11.73 -4.31 9.36
N LYS A 95 -10.61 -4.71 8.75
CA LYS A 95 -9.26 -4.30 9.08
C LYS A 95 -8.69 -3.52 7.92
N GLY A 96 -8.14 -2.34 8.20
CA GLY A 96 -7.57 -1.49 7.17
C GLY A 96 -6.47 -0.58 7.66
N VAL A 97 -5.95 0.20 6.73
CA VAL A 97 -5.00 1.29 6.96
C VAL A 97 -5.48 2.54 6.24
N VAL A 98 -5.37 3.69 6.91
CA VAL A 98 -5.67 4.99 6.31
C VAL A 98 -4.57 5.33 5.32
N LEU A 99 -4.91 5.50 4.05
CA LEU A 99 -3.96 5.92 3.02
C LEU A 99 -3.82 7.44 3.03
N GLU A 100 -4.94 8.15 3.06
CA GLU A 100 -4.96 9.61 2.95
C GLU A 100 -6.11 10.21 3.75
N VAL A 101 -5.91 11.42 4.29
CA VAL A 101 -6.94 12.23 4.94
C VAL A 101 -7.08 13.54 4.16
N LYS A 102 -8.30 13.86 3.72
CA LYS A 102 -8.59 14.99 2.83
C LYS A 102 -9.75 15.82 3.35
N LYS A 103 -9.59 17.14 3.32
CA LYS A 103 -10.69 18.08 3.56
C LYS A 103 -11.39 18.42 2.24
N GLU A 104 -12.60 17.92 2.07
CA GLU A 104 -13.39 18.07 0.86
C GLU A 104 -14.50 19.11 1.03
N LYS A 105 -14.69 19.96 0.01
CA LYS A 105 -15.72 21.01 0.04
C LYS A 105 -17.12 20.37 0.10
N GLY A 106 -17.87 20.72 1.13
CA GLY A 106 -19.24 20.23 1.34
C GLY A 106 -19.36 18.86 2.02
N GLN A 107 -18.27 18.09 2.14
CA GLN A 107 -18.26 16.78 2.80
C GLN A 107 -17.50 16.79 4.13
N GLY A 108 -16.70 17.83 4.40
CA GLY A 108 -15.86 17.91 5.59
C GLY A 108 -14.57 17.11 5.41
N VAL A 109 -14.02 16.58 6.50
CA VAL A 109 -12.87 15.68 6.43
C VAL A 109 -13.35 14.29 5.99
N THR A 110 -12.61 13.70 5.05
CA THR A 110 -12.81 12.35 4.52
C THR A 110 -11.49 11.60 4.61
N MET A 111 -11.55 10.28 4.64
CA MET A 111 -10.35 9.44 4.62
C MET A 111 -10.47 8.37 3.53
N ASP A 112 -9.37 8.13 2.82
CA ASP A 112 -9.22 7.03 1.88
C ASP A 112 -8.57 5.87 2.63
N VAL A 113 -9.26 4.74 2.73
CA VAL A 113 -8.85 3.59 3.54
C VAL A 113 -8.70 2.36 2.66
N LEU A 114 -7.60 1.64 2.83
CA LEU A 114 -7.42 0.30 2.25
C LEU A 114 -7.89 -0.74 3.25
N ILE A 115 -8.99 -1.41 2.94
CA ILE A 115 -9.50 -2.56 3.69
C ILE A 115 -8.81 -3.80 3.16
N TYR A 116 -8.04 -4.49 4.00
CA TYR A 116 -7.26 -5.67 3.62
C TYR A 116 -7.81 -6.98 4.22
N ASP A 117 -8.71 -6.93 5.20
CA ASP A 117 -9.43 -8.08 5.72
C ASP A 117 -10.81 -7.66 6.25
N GLY A 118 -11.78 -8.57 6.31
CA GLY A 118 -13.13 -8.31 6.80
C GLY A 118 -14.04 -7.50 5.88
N ILE A 119 -15.19 -7.09 6.43
CA ILE A 119 -16.26 -6.37 5.76
C ILE A 119 -16.61 -5.11 6.56
N ILE A 120 -16.81 -4.00 5.84
CA ILE A 120 -17.29 -2.74 6.40
C ILE A 120 -18.64 -2.40 5.80
N ASN A 121 -19.58 -2.00 6.65
CA ASN A 121 -20.91 -1.56 6.25
C ASN A 121 -21.11 -0.09 6.57
N ARG A 122 -22.04 0.53 5.84
CA ARG A 122 -22.55 1.83 6.21
C ARG A 122 -23.22 1.75 7.58
N GLY A 123 -22.84 2.66 8.48
CA GLY A 123 -23.32 2.68 9.85
C GLY A 123 -22.51 1.84 10.82
N ASP A 124 -21.43 1.17 10.41
CA ASP A 124 -20.53 0.52 11.36
C ASP A 124 -19.82 1.56 12.23
N GLU A 125 -19.64 1.25 13.51
CA GLU A 125 -18.71 1.97 14.37
C GLU A 125 -17.29 1.47 14.10
N PHE A 126 -16.32 2.36 14.25
CA PHE A 126 -14.91 2.03 14.02
C PHE A 126 -14.01 2.81 14.96
N ILE A 127 -12.80 2.30 15.10
CA ILE A 127 -11.67 2.96 15.76
C ILE A 127 -10.55 3.10 14.75
N VAL A 128 -9.92 4.27 14.73
CA VAL A 128 -8.82 4.62 13.82
C VAL A 128 -7.75 5.39 14.57
N GLY A 129 -6.48 5.25 14.19
CA GLY A 129 -5.41 5.99 14.85
C GLY A 129 -5.49 7.50 14.60
N GLY A 130 -5.44 8.27 15.68
CA GLY A 130 -5.41 9.74 15.65
C GLY A 130 -4.05 10.31 16.08
N LEU A 131 -3.95 11.65 16.05
CA LEU A 131 -2.74 12.37 16.39
C LEU A 131 -2.36 12.23 17.87
N GLU A 132 -3.30 12.29 18.79
CA GLU A 132 -3.00 12.14 20.23
C GLU A 132 -3.47 10.80 20.78
N LYS A 133 -4.59 10.31 20.27
CA LYS A 133 -5.25 9.09 20.72
C LYS A 133 -6.10 8.50 19.60
N PRO A 134 -6.44 7.21 19.66
CA PRO A 134 -7.40 6.62 18.74
C PRO A 134 -8.74 7.37 18.76
N VAL A 135 -9.35 7.47 17.59
CA VAL A 135 -10.62 8.14 17.36
C VAL A 135 -11.69 7.09 17.14
N LYS A 136 -12.73 7.09 17.98
CA LYS A 136 -13.97 6.34 17.73
C LYS A 136 -14.91 7.18 16.89
N SER A 137 -15.45 6.60 15.82
CA SER A 137 -16.46 7.24 14.99
C SER A 137 -17.37 6.21 14.30
N LYS A 138 -18.23 6.68 13.40
CA LYS A 138 -19.25 5.88 12.71
C LYS A 138 -19.28 6.20 11.22
N VAL A 139 -19.36 5.17 10.39
CA VAL A 139 -19.43 5.30 8.93
C VAL A 139 -20.75 5.98 8.53
N ARG A 140 -20.67 7.17 7.93
CA ARG A 140 -21.85 7.85 7.35
C ARG A 140 -22.12 7.39 5.92
N ALA A 141 -21.05 7.23 5.14
CA ALA A 141 -21.10 6.76 3.77
C ALA A 141 -19.78 6.12 3.37
N LEU A 142 -19.88 5.10 2.51
CA LEU A 142 -18.77 4.48 1.79
C LEU A 142 -18.86 4.93 0.33
N LEU A 143 -17.74 5.41 -0.21
CA LEU A 143 -17.66 5.99 -1.54
C LEU A 143 -16.59 5.28 -2.36
N ARG A 144 -17.01 4.54 -3.38
CA ARG A 144 -16.10 3.86 -4.29
C ARG A 144 -15.72 4.79 -5.45
N PRO A 145 -14.42 5.00 -5.74
CA PRO A 145 -14.03 5.72 -6.94
C PRO A 145 -14.57 4.99 -8.18
N LYS A 146 -15.22 5.72 -9.08
CA LYS A 146 -15.67 5.12 -10.34
C LYS A 146 -14.48 4.64 -11.18
N PRO A 147 -14.53 3.43 -11.75
CA PRO A 147 -13.50 2.96 -12.66
C PRO A 147 -13.36 3.92 -13.86
N LEU A 148 -12.15 4.44 -14.09
CA LEU A 148 -11.75 5.17 -15.32
C LEU A 148 -12.70 6.29 -15.79
N ASP A 149 -13.20 7.13 -14.88
CA ASP A 149 -13.86 8.41 -15.24
C ASP A 149 -12.87 9.59 -15.28
N GLU A 150 -11.68 9.39 -15.85
CA GLU A 150 -10.68 10.46 -15.99
C GLU A 150 -11.04 11.53 -17.03
N ILE A 151 -12.10 11.37 -17.86
CA ILE A 151 -12.33 12.31 -18.99
C ILE A 151 -13.75 12.89 -19.16
N ARG A 152 -14.86 12.34 -18.63
CA ARG A 152 -16.18 12.74 -19.19
C ARG A 152 -17.31 13.29 -18.32
N ASP A 153 -17.26 13.29 -16.98
CA ASP A 153 -18.13 14.19 -16.21
C ASP A 153 -17.60 14.45 -14.78
N PRO A 154 -17.13 15.67 -14.45
CA PRO A 154 -16.62 16.00 -13.11
C PRO A 154 -17.70 16.00 -12.01
N ARG A 155 -18.98 15.75 -12.33
CA ARG A 155 -20.11 15.87 -11.39
C ARG A 155 -20.36 14.64 -10.52
N GLN A 156 -19.89 13.45 -10.88
CA GLN A 156 -20.10 12.23 -10.09
C GLN A 156 -18.85 11.35 -10.03
N LYS A 157 -17.91 11.69 -9.14
CA LYS A 157 -16.63 10.97 -8.99
C LYS A 157 -16.73 9.66 -8.21
N PHE A 158 -17.83 9.43 -7.50
CA PHE A 158 -17.98 8.31 -6.57
C PHE A 158 -19.37 7.68 -6.65
N ASP A 159 -19.41 6.37 -6.45
CA ASP A 159 -20.64 5.62 -6.18
C ASP A 159 -20.76 5.36 -4.68
N PHE A 160 -21.99 5.43 -4.17
CA PHE A 160 -22.29 5.07 -2.78
C PHE A 160 -22.44 3.57 -2.67
N GLU A 161 -21.74 2.98 -1.70
CA GLU A 161 -21.82 1.56 -1.39
C GLU A 161 -22.47 1.37 -0.02
N GLU A 162 -23.31 0.35 0.12
CA GLU A 162 -23.88 -0.03 1.42
C GLU A 162 -22.91 -0.89 2.24
N PHE A 163 -22.06 -1.69 1.58
CA PHE A 163 -20.99 -2.45 2.21
C PHE A 163 -19.82 -2.70 1.25
N VAL A 164 -18.65 -3.00 1.79
CA VAL A 164 -17.44 -3.31 1.03
C VAL A 164 -16.68 -4.44 1.72
N SER A 165 -16.29 -5.47 0.97
CA SER A 165 -15.40 -6.54 1.43
C SER A 165 -13.95 -6.26 1.05
N ALA A 166 -13.01 -6.76 1.86
CA ALA A 166 -11.60 -6.80 1.48
C ALA A 166 -11.36 -7.64 0.20
N ALA A 167 -10.31 -7.38 -0.59
CA ALA A 167 -9.40 -6.23 -0.51
C ALA A 167 -9.96 -5.04 -1.31
N SER A 168 -10.11 -3.87 -0.69
CA SER A 168 -10.73 -2.71 -1.35
C SER A 168 -10.22 -1.37 -0.83
N GLY A 169 -9.94 -0.45 -1.76
CA GLY A 169 -9.73 0.96 -1.44
C GLY A 169 -11.06 1.70 -1.47
N ILE A 170 -11.46 2.30 -0.34
CA ILE A 170 -12.74 2.97 -0.18
C ILE A 170 -12.56 4.34 0.48
N LYS A 171 -13.30 5.34 0.01
CA LYS A 171 -13.39 6.63 0.69
C LYS A 171 -14.49 6.56 1.76
N ILE A 172 -14.16 6.92 2.99
CA ILE A 172 -15.07 6.90 4.14
C ILE A 172 -15.38 8.34 4.57
N LEU A 173 -16.68 8.61 4.71
CA LEU A 173 -17.19 9.82 5.34
C LEU A 173 -17.63 9.49 6.77
N ALA A 174 -17.12 10.22 7.74
CA ALA A 174 -17.43 10.03 9.15
C ALA A 174 -17.34 11.36 9.91
N PRO A 175 -18.06 11.54 11.04
CA PRO A 175 -17.87 12.69 11.91
C PRO A 175 -16.55 12.59 12.70
N ASN A 176 -16.04 13.73 13.17
CA ASN A 176 -14.98 13.81 14.18
C ASN A 176 -13.69 13.05 13.81
N ILE A 177 -13.32 13.02 12.53
CA ILE A 177 -12.09 12.38 12.04
C ILE A 177 -11.00 13.39 11.66
N ASP A 178 -11.10 14.63 12.16
CA ASP A 178 -10.14 15.70 11.87
C ASP A 178 -8.72 15.40 12.38
N ASP A 179 -8.60 14.62 13.46
CA ASP A 179 -7.33 14.25 14.09
C ASP A 179 -6.74 12.94 13.54
N VAL A 180 -7.35 12.31 12.53
CA VAL A 180 -6.88 11.05 11.95
C VAL A 180 -5.58 11.26 11.18
N VAL A 181 -4.67 10.30 11.29
CA VAL A 181 -3.34 10.39 10.67
C VAL A 181 -3.18 9.37 9.54
N ALA A 182 -2.64 9.80 8.40
CA ALA A 182 -2.34 8.88 7.31
C ALA A 182 -1.27 7.85 7.73
N GLY A 183 -1.47 6.60 7.30
CA GLY A 183 -0.72 5.42 7.73
C GLY A 183 -1.25 4.76 9.00
N SER A 184 -2.27 5.33 9.67
CA SER A 184 -2.80 4.75 10.90
C SER A 184 -3.64 3.49 10.67
N PRO A 185 -3.66 2.53 11.60
CA PRO A 185 -4.56 1.38 11.53
C PRO A 185 -6.02 1.82 11.68
N PHE A 186 -6.90 1.05 11.05
CA PHE A 186 -8.35 1.19 11.05
C PHE A 186 -9.00 -0.17 11.38
N ARG A 187 -10.01 -0.16 12.26
CA ARG A 187 -10.78 -1.34 12.67
C ARG A 187 -12.25 -1.01 12.86
N THR A 188 -13.16 -1.77 12.27
CA THR A 188 -14.58 -1.68 12.66
C THR A 188 -14.83 -2.49 13.93
N ILE A 189 -15.86 -2.09 14.68
CA ILE A 189 -16.29 -2.75 15.91
C ILE A 189 -17.43 -3.69 15.55
N GLY A 190 -17.20 -5.00 15.63
CA GLY A 190 -18.24 -6.02 15.40
C GLY A 190 -19.07 -6.27 16.67
N ASP A 191 -18.39 -6.52 17.78
CA ASP A 191 -18.99 -6.70 19.10
C ASP A 191 -18.61 -5.49 20.00
N PRO A 192 -19.58 -4.79 20.62
CA PRO A 192 -19.29 -3.71 21.55
C PRO A 192 -18.35 -4.08 22.71
N SER A 193 -18.26 -5.35 23.09
CA SER A 193 -17.35 -5.82 24.13
C SER A 193 -15.87 -5.79 23.71
N GLU A 194 -15.57 -5.75 22.40
CA GLU A 194 -14.22 -5.68 21.86
C GLU A 194 -13.69 -4.24 21.72
N GLU A 195 -14.55 -3.22 21.92
CA GLU A 195 -14.21 -1.82 21.70
C GLU A 195 -12.96 -1.38 22.46
N GLU A 196 -12.88 -1.67 23.76
CA GLU A 196 -11.76 -1.27 24.61
C GLU A 196 -10.46 -1.97 24.20
N MET A 197 -10.56 -3.24 23.80
CA MET A 197 -9.42 -4.02 23.30
C MET A 197 -8.89 -3.41 22.00
N ILE A 198 -9.76 -3.16 21.01
CA ILE A 198 -9.40 -2.57 19.72
C ILE A 198 -8.79 -1.17 19.92
N TYR A 199 -9.34 -0.38 20.85
CA TYR A 199 -8.81 0.94 21.16
C TYR A 199 -7.36 0.85 21.66
N ASN A 200 -7.10 -0.05 22.60
CA ASN A 200 -5.77 -0.21 23.17
C ASN A 200 -4.77 -0.78 22.15
N GLU A 201 -5.17 -1.73 21.32
CA GLU A 201 -4.32 -2.26 20.24
C GLU A 201 -3.89 -1.15 19.27
N ILE A 202 -4.83 -0.31 18.81
CA ILE A 202 -4.52 0.82 17.92
C ILE A 202 -3.63 1.85 18.63
N LEU A 203 -3.87 2.11 19.92
CA LEU A 203 -3.04 3.03 20.69
C LEU A 203 -1.60 2.53 20.77
N GLU A 204 -1.40 1.26 21.11
CA GLU A 204 -0.09 0.63 21.19
C GLU A 204 0.62 0.60 19.83
N GLU A 205 -0.08 0.28 18.74
CA GLU A 205 0.47 0.28 17.39
C GLU A 205 0.96 1.69 17.00
N VAL A 206 0.14 2.73 17.19
CA VAL A 206 0.53 4.11 16.89
C VAL A 206 1.66 4.60 17.80
N GLN A 207 1.65 4.23 19.09
CA GLN A 207 2.72 4.60 20.03
C GLN A 207 4.03 3.89 19.71
N SER A 208 4.01 2.67 19.18
CA SER A 208 5.23 1.94 18.81
C SER A 208 6.02 2.63 17.69
N ILE A 209 5.32 3.37 16.82
CA ILE A 209 5.91 4.16 15.73
C ILE A 209 6.47 5.50 16.25
N ARG A 210 5.91 6.03 17.36
CA ARG A 210 6.33 7.30 17.92
C ARG A 210 7.39 7.11 18.98
N ILE A 211 8.48 7.86 18.85
CA ILE A 211 9.59 7.78 19.79
C ILE A 211 9.60 9.05 20.61
N LYS A 212 9.67 8.90 21.93
CA LYS A 212 10.01 9.98 22.85
C LYS A 212 10.92 9.45 23.94
N THR A 213 12.15 9.91 23.97
CA THR A 213 13.14 9.50 24.97
C THR A 213 13.89 10.71 25.53
N ASP A 214 14.36 10.58 26.76
CA ASP A 214 15.15 11.63 27.43
C ASP A 214 16.62 11.65 26.98
N LYS A 215 16.98 10.85 25.98
CA LYS A 215 18.35 10.73 25.46
C LYS A 215 18.61 11.80 24.40
N ALA A 216 19.85 12.31 24.35
CA ALA A 216 20.26 13.21 23.29
C ALA A 216 20.21 12.53 21.91
N GLY A 217 19.59 13.21 20.94
CA GLY A 217 19.35 12.71 19.59
C GLY A 217 18.71 13.75 18.69
N VAL A 218 18.43 13.38 17.44
CA VAL A 218 17.69 14.22 16.48
C VAL A 218 16.19 14.16 16.73
N VAL A 219 15.51 15.23 16.34
CA VAL A 219 14.05 15.31 16.31
C VAL A 219 13.59 15.04 14.87
N LEU A 220 12.73 14.04 14.71
CA LEU A 220 12.08 13.71 13.44
C LEU A 220 10.62 14.17 13.51
N LYS A 221 10.22 14.95 12.51
CA LYS A 221 8.83 15.38 12.28
C LYS A 221 8.45 15.03 10.85
N ALA A 222 7.27 14.45 10.67
CA ALA A 222 6.77 14.03 9.36
C ALA A 222 5.27 14.25 9.23
N ASP A 223 4.76 14.24 7.99
CA ASP A 223 3.35 14.47 7.69
C ASP A 223 2.46 13.22 7.89
N THR A 224 3.05 12.02 7.81
CA THR A 224 2.34 10.73 7.91
C THR A 224 3.11 9.74 8.78
N LEU A 225 2.42 8.73 9.34
CA LEU A 225 3.09 7.67 10.11
C LEU A 225 4.06 6.86 9.24
N GLY A 226 3.70 6.58 7.98
CA GLY A 226 4.57 5.84 7.07
C GLY A 226 5.85 6.60 6.71
N SER A 227 5.77 7.93 6.51
CA SER A 227 6.96 8.76 6.32
C SER A 227 7.82 8.83 7.57
N LEU A 228 7.21 8.89 8.76
CA LEU A 228 7.92 8.90 10.03
C LEU A 228 8.71 7.59 10.23
N GLU A 229 8.07 6.45 10.01
CA GLU A 229 8.67 5.11 10.11
C GLU A 229 9.83 4.94 9.10
N ALA A 230 9.66 5.43 7.88
CA ALA A 230 10.72 5.40 6.87
C ALA A 230 11.95 6.23 7.28
N LEU A 231 11.74 7.43 7.82
CA LEU A 231 12.81 8.28 8.34
C LEU A 231 13.48 7.66 9.55
N GLU A 232 12.71 7.15 10.50
CA GLU A 232 13.23 6.48 11.68
C GLU A 232 14.13 5.29 11.29
N ASN A 233 13.63 4.41 10.42
CA ASN A 233 14.39 3.28 9.89
C ASN A 233 15.68 3.72 9.19
N HIS A 234 15.64 4.79 8.40
CA HIS A 234 16.83 5.32 7.73
C HIS A 234 17.87 5.84 8.72
N PHE A 235 17.47 6.62 9.72
CA PHE A 235 18.37 7.19 10.72
C PHE A 235 18.95 6.11 11.63
N THR A 236 18.13 5.16 12.07
CA THR A 236 18.54 4.03 12.91
C THR A 236 19.55 3.13 12.19
N LYS A 237 19.32 2.82 10.90
CA LYS A 237 20.28 2.07 10.06
C LYS A 237 21.65 2.76 9.94
N ASN A 238 21.67 4.08 9.96
CA ASN A 238 22.88 4.89 9.92
C ASN A 238 23.47 5.19 11.31
N GLY A 239 22.93 4.59 12.38
CA GLY A 239 23.41 4.76 13.76
C GLY A 239 23.13 6.12 14.36
N VAL A 240 22.22 6.91 13.79
CA VAL A 240 21.82 8.21 14.32
C VAL A 240 20.81 8.01 15.44
N LYS A 241 21.07 8.59 16.61
CA LYS A 241 20.17 8.52 17.76
C LYS A 241 18.98 9.47 17.55
N ILE A 242 17.78 8.98 17.76
CA ILE A 242 16.53 9.75 17.67
C ILE A 242 16.04 10.00 19.10
N CYS A 243 15.75 11.25 19.45
CA CYS A 243 15.18 11.60 20.75
C CYS A 243 13.66 11.72 20.67
N ILE A 244 13.14 12.27 19.57
CA ILE A 244 11.73 12.49 19.31
C ILE A 244 11.44 12.09 17.86
N ALA A 245 10.41 11.27 17.64
CA ALA A 245 9.82 10.98 16.34
C ALA A 245 8.30 11.11 16.47
N ASP A 246 7.73 12.07 15.74
CA ASP A 246 6.32 12.42 15.91
C ASP A 246 5.72 12.97 14.60
N VAL A 247 4.40 12.87 14.45
CA VAL A 247 3.68 13.33 13.26
C VAL A 247 3.15 14.75 13.49
N GLY A 248 3.11 15.55 12.44
CA GLY A 248 2.64 16.94 12.49
C GLY A 248 3.77 17.94 12.67
N SER A 249 3.41 19.22 12.61
CA SER A 249 4.31 20.37 12.76
C SER A 249 4.83 20.54 14.18
#